data_AF-A0A1S8TMA2-F1
#
_entry.id   AF-A0A1S8TMA2-F1
#
_cell.length_a   1.000
_cell.length_b   1.000
_cell.length_c   1.000
_cell.angle_alpha   90.00
_cell.angle_beta   90.00
_cell.angle_gamma   90.00
#
_symmetry.space_group_name_H-M   'P 1'
#
loop_
_entity.id
_entity.type
_entity.pdbx_description
1 polymer ?
#
loop_
_entity_poly.entity_id
_entity_poly.type
_entity_poly.pdbx_seq_one_letter_code
_entity_poly.pdbx_strand_id
1 'polypeptide(L)'
;MKKGNDNIIELHDKLYSGILESFLFRKVTYCPHLTVGRLNQEIEFYKALDELRNLNESFEIIIDKIYIENIDSMEHSTIEFSFDLE
;
A
#
# COMPACT_ATOMS: atom_id res chain seq x y z
N MET A 1 5.88 -16.94 -5.03
CA MET A 1 6.11 -15.54 -5.44
C MET A 1 4.75 -14.90 -5.69
N LYS A 2 4.50 -13.69 -5.21
CA LYS A 2 3.24 -12.97 -5.46
C LYS A 2 3.25 -12.46 -6.90
N LYS A 3 2.35 -12.96 -7.74
CA LYS A 3 2.25 -12.52 -9.15
C LYS A 3 1.84 -11.04 -9.18
N GLY A 4 2.53 -10.22 -9.99
CA GLY A 4 2.28 -8.77 -10.09
C GLY A 4 3.02 -7.89 -9.08
N ASN A 5 3.72 -8.48 -8.09
CA ASN A 5 4.48 -7.72 -7.10
C ASN A 5 5.59 -6.86 -7.73
N ASP A 6 6.28 -7.39 -8.73
CA ASP A 6 7.38 -6.70 -9.40
C ASP A 6 6.88 -5.46 -10.16
N ASN A 7 5.69 -5.53 -10.76
CA ASN A 7 5.08 -4.39 -11.45
C ASN A 7 4.76 -3.25 -10.48
N ILE A 8 4.30 -3.56 -9.26
CA ILE A 8 4.03 -2.55 -8.22
C ILE A 8 5.33 -1.92 -7.72
N ILE A 9 6.39 -2.72 -7.57
CA ILE A 9 7.72 -2.21 -7.20
C ILE A 9 8.28 -1.31 -8.31
N GLU A 10 8.16 -1.71 -9.57
CA GLU A 10 8.60 -0.90 -10.71
C GLU A 10 7.84 0.43 -10.78
N LEU A 11 6.53 0.43 -10.53
CA LEU A 11 5.73 1.65 -10.46
C LEU A 11 6.22 2.58 -9.34
N HIS A 12 6.45 2.04 -8.14
CA HIS A 12 7.03 2.78 -7.02
C HIS A 12 8.37 3.43 -7.42
N ASP A 13 9.28 2.66 -8.02
CA ASP A 13 10.60 3.15 -8.39
C ASP A 13 10.52 4.24 -9.48
N LYS A 14 9.60 4.10 -10.44
CA LYS A 14 9.32 5.13 -11.46
C LYS A 14 8.83 6.42 -10.82
N LEU A 15 7.87 6.36 -9.89
CA LEU A 15 7.36 7.55 -9.17
C LEU A 15 8.51 8.32 -8.49
N TYR A 16 9.45 7.61 -7.87
CA TYR A 16 10.59 8.19 -7.15
C TYR A 16 11.82 8.46 -8.03
N SER A 17 11.74 8.26 -9.35
CA SER A 17 12.79 8.67 -10.30
C SER A 17 12.62 10.12 -10.79
N GLY A 18 11.47 10.74 -10.49
CA GLY A 18 11.10 12.08 -10.95
C GLY A 18 11.02 13.12 -9.81
N ILE A 19 10.00 13.98 -9.88
CA ILE A 19 9.80 15.07 -8.92
C ILE A 19 9.66 14.60 -7.46
N LEU A 20 9.32 13.32 -7.24
CA LEU A 20 9.18 12.75 -5.91
C LEU A 20 10.49 12.20 -5.33
N GLU A 21 11.60 12.18 -6.07
CA GLU A 21 12.86 11.56 -5.65
C GLU A 21 13.32 12.00 -4.25
N SER A 22 13.21 13.29 -3.95
CA SER A 22 13.62 13.87 -2.66
C SER A 22 12.81 13.37 -1.47
N PHE A 23 11.61 12.82 -1.72
CA PHE A 23 10.72 12.27 -0.69
C PHE A 23 10.90 10.76 -0.50
N LEU A 24 11.77 10.10 -1.27
CA LEU A 24 12.02 8.67 -1.13
C LEU A 24 12.70 8.36 0.22
N PHE A 25 12.05 7.52 1.04
CA PHE A 25 12.60 7.11 2.32
C PHE A 25 13.54 5.90 2.20
N ARG A 26 14.83 6.17 1.96
CA ARG A 26 15.86 5.16 1.65
C ARG A 26 16.26 4.22 2.81
N LYS A 27 15.72 4.40 4.03
CA LYS A 27 16.06 3.56 5.19
C LYS A 27 15.31 2.24 5.24
N VAL A 28 14.28 2.08 4.41
CA VAL A 28 13.44 0.87 4.38
C VAL A 28 13.23 0.44 2.94
N THR A 29 13.11 -0.87 2.74
CA THR A 29 12.73 -1.43 1.44
C THR A 29 11.21 -1.35 1.29
N TYR A 30 10.75 -0.87 0.14
CA TYR A 30 9.34 -0.88 -0.19
C TYR A 30 8.81 -2.32 -0.28
N CYS A 31 7.72 -2.60 0.44
CA CYS A 31 7.06 -3.90 0.47
C CYS A 31 5.59 -3.67 0.11
N PRO A 32 5.13 -4.06 -1.09
CA PRO A 32 3.72 -3.94 -1.45
C PRO A 32 2.83 -4.70 -0.46
N HIS A 33 1.93 -3.96 0.20
CA HIS A 33 1.01 -4.51 1.18
C HIS A 33 -0.30 -3.72 1.21
N LEU A 34 -1.35 -4.38 1.70
CA LEU A 34 -2.62 -3.75 2.04
C LEU A 34 -2.74 -3.75 3.57
N THR A 35 -2.85 -2.58 4.17
CA THR A 35 -3.13 -2.49 5.61
C THR A 35 -4.58 -2.90 5.87
N VAL A 36 -4.77 -3.96 6.65
CA VAL A 36 -6.10 -4.50 7.00
C VAL A 36 -6.62 -4.01 8.36
N GLY A 37 -5.79 -3.30 9.13
CA GLY A 37 -6.17 -2.74 10.42
C GLY A 37 -5.03 -1.98 11.09
N ARG A 38 -5.38 -1.07 11.99
CA ARG A 38 -4.46 -0.30 12.83
C ARG A 38 -4.95 -0.36 14.27
N LEU A 39 -4.19 -1.04 15.13
CA LEU A 39 -4.54 -1.25 16.52
C LEU A 39 -3.56 -0.46 17.41
N ASN A 40 -4.10 0.31 18.33
CA ASN A 40 -3.30 1.19 19.19
C ASN A 40 -2.82 0.48 20.47
N GLN A 41 -3.48 -0.62 20.84
CA GLN A 41 -3.10 -1.42 22.01
C GLN A 41 -2.37 -2.68 21.56
N GLU A 42 -1.16 -2.89 22.08
CA GLU A 42 -0.32 -4.04 21.76
C GLU A 42 -1.03 -5.38 22.05
N ILE A 43 -1.82 -5.45 23.13
CA ILE A 43 -2.58 -6.64 23.49
C ILE A 43 -3.62 -6.99 22.42
N GLU A 44 -4.32 -5.98 21.89
CA GLU A 44 -5.32 -6.19 20.83
C GLU A 44 -4.65 -6.61 19.52
N PHE A 45 -3.48 -6.04 19.24
CA PHE A 45 -2.66 -6.42 18.08
C PHE A 45 -2.26 -7.89 18.11
N TYR A 46 -1.71 -8.38 19.22
CA TYR A 46 -1.34 -9.80 19.33
C TYR A 46 -2.54 -10.74 19.29
N LYS A 47 -3.67 -10.35 19.88
CA LYS A 47 -4.91 -11.13 19.77
C LYS A 47 -5.36 -11.27 18.32
N ALA A 48 -5.41 -10.16 17.58
CA ALA A 48 -5.76 -10.18 16.17
C ALA A 48 -4.79 -11.04 15.33
N LEU A 49 -3.48 -10.99 15.63
CA LEU A 49 -2.50 -11.85 14.98
C LEU A 49 -2.74 -13.33 15.26
N ASP A 50 -3.07 -13.70 16.49
CA ASP A 50 -3.32 -15.10 16.85
C ASP A 50 -4.61 -15.63 16.19
N GLU A 51 -5.67 -14.82 16.20
CA GLU A 51 -6.95 -15.15 15.57
C GLU A 51 -6.80 -15.33 14.04
N LEU A 52 -6.00 -14.48 13.40
CA LEU A 52 -5.80 -14.49 11.95
C LEU A 52 -4.66 -15.41 11.50
N ARG A 53 -3.95 -16.05 12.43
CA ARG A 53 -2.75 -16.85 12.12
C ARG A 53 -2.98 -17.96 11.09
N ASN A 54 -4.18 -18.53 11.07
CA ASN A 54 -4.56 -19.62 10.19
C ASN A 54 -5.39 -19.16 8.97
N LEU A 55 -5.53 -17.85 8.77
CA LEU A 55 -6.23 -17.30 7.61
C LEU A 55 -5.37 -17.55 6.36
N ASN A 56 -5.79 -18.52 5.54
CA ASN A 56 -5.13 -18.90 4.29
C ASN A 56 -5.95 -18.44 3.06
N GLU A 57 -6.57 -17.27 3.16
CA GLU A 57 -7.34 -16.70 2.06
C GLU A 57 -6.41 -16.14 0.98
N SER A 58 -6.74 -16.41 -0.29
CA SER A 58 -6.07 -15.83 -1.45
C SER A 58 -6.92 -14.70 -2.02
N PHE A 59 -6.31 -13.53 -2.19
CA PHE A 59 -6.93 -12.40 -2.87
C PHE A 59 -6.20 -12.14 -4.20
N GLU A 60 -6.97 -12.09 -5.27
CA GLU A 60 -6.48 -11.79 -6.62
C GLU A 60 -7.31 -10.64 -7.20
N ILE A 61 -6.62 -9.66 -7.78
CA ILE A 61 -7.25 -8.50 -8.41
C ILE A 61 -6.39 -8.01 -9.58
N ILE A 62 -7.02 -7.27 -10.49
CA ILE A 62 -6.36 -6.51 -11.54
C ILE A 62 -6.32 -5.04 -11.10
N ILE A 63 -5.13 -4.45 -11.09
CA ILE A 63 -4.96 -3.01 -10.86
C ILE A 63 -4.92 -2.37 -12.24
N ASP A 64 -5.98 -1.65 -12.60
CA ASP A 64 -6.16 -0.99 -13.89
C ASP A 64 -6.13 0.54 -13.79
N LYS A 65 -5.95 1.09 -12.58
CA LYS A 65 -6.01 2.52 -12.31
C LYS A 65 -5.17 2.93 -11.12
N ILE A 66 -4.60 4.13 -11.19
CA ILE A 66 -3.93 4.83 -10.09
C ILE A 66 -4.67 6.12 -9.80
N TYR A 67 -4.77 6.48 -8.52
CA TYR A 67 -5.33 7.74 -8.06
C TYR A 67 -4.26 8.57 -7.35
N ILE A 68 -4.32 9.88 -7.53
CA ILE A 68 -3.62 10.84 -6.68
C ILE A 68 -4.65 11.35 -5.67
N GLU A 69 -4.37 11.15 -4.39
CA GLU A 69 -5.28 11.50 -3.31
C GLU A 69 -4.66 12.56 -2.40
N ASN A 70 -5.49 13.51 -2.00
CA ASN A 70 -5.21 14.44 -0.92
C ASN A 70 -5.91 13.93 0.33
N ILE A 71 -5.12 13.63 1.37
CA ILE A 71 -5.64 13.19 2.66
C ILE A 71 -5.42 14.33 3.65
N ASP A 72 -6.51 14.89 4.15
CA ASP A 72 -6.45 16.02 5.08
C ASP A 72 -6.13 15.58 6.52
N SER A 73 -6.04 16.56 7.43
CA SER A 73 -5.73 16.28 8.85
C SER A 73 -6.83 15.52 9.60
N MET A 74 -8.02 15.40 9.00
CA MET A 74 -9.13 14.60 9.52
C MET A 74 -9.22 13.21 8.87
N GLU A 75 -8.19 12.82 8.10
CA GLU A 75 -8.11 11.57 7.35
C GLU A 75 -9.18 11.44 6.24
N HIS A 76 -9.76 12.57 5.80
CA HIS A 76 -10.65 12.56 4.65
C HIS A 76 -9.83 12.54 3.36
N SER A 77 -10.06 11.50 2.55
CA SER A 77 -9.46 11.38 1.22
C SER A 77 -10.32 12.05 0.15
N THR A 78 -9.68 12.86 -0.68
CA THR A 78 -10.25 13.42 -1.91
C THR A 78 -9.38 13.04 -3.10
N ILE A 79 -9.99 12.45 -4.13
CA ILE A 79 -9.30 12.11 -5.38
C ILE A 79 -9.07 13.41 -6.18
N GLU A 80 -7.81 13.73 -6.46
CA GLU A 80 -7.42 14.88 -7.28
C GLU A 80 -7.26 14.48 -8.75
N PHE A 81 -6.67 13.32 -9.01
CA PHE A 81 -6.43 12.80 -10.37
C PHE A 81 -6.59 11.28 -10.43
N SER A 82 -6.87 10.77 -11.62
CA SER A 82 -6.88 9.34 -11.91
C SER A 82 -6.22 9.05 -13.25
N PHE A 83 -5.47 7.95 -13.31
CA PHE A 83 -4.78 7.50 -14.51
C PHE A 83 -5.09 6.03 -14.72
N ASP A 84 -5.62 5.67 -15.89
CA ASP A 84 -5.75 4.27 -16.29
C ASP A 84 -4.33 3.69 -16.53
N LEU A 85 -4.14 2.44 -16.11
CA LEU A 85 -2.95 1.64 -16.39
C LEU A 85 -3.19 0.80 -17.64
N GLU A 86 -2.26 0.85 -18.60
CA GLU A 86 -2.29 0.05 -19.83
C GLU A 86 -1.95 -1.42 -19.61
#